data_AF-A0A931AIF6-F1
#
_entry.id   AF-A0A931AIF6-F1
#
_cell.length_a   1.000
_cell.length_b   1.000
_cell.length_c   1.000
_cell.angle_alpha   90.00
_cell.angle_beta   90.00
_cell.angle_gamma   90.00
#
_symmetry.space_group_name_H-M   'P 1'
#
loop_
_entity.id
_entity.type
_entity.pdbx_description
1 polymer ?
#
loop_
_entity_poly.entity_id
_entity_poly.type
_entity_poly.pdbx_seq_one_letter_code
_entity_poly.pdbx_strand_id
1 'polypeptide(L)'
;MGRARRERERVLEHLTELRELPLGGAPEPAFRARLRAELLSGGLDPDPGLDPAEEPARPARHTHRRPTRRRRPLLSQLATFGLAAGMMAGAFATYQSVPGDSLYPLKRAAETTLVRLSTDDAERGRRELASAESRAEEVASLLGSANDGPLVSKTLKDMEESTRSGISKLERAEPRSPKIKKFARKQKDAVAPMLQQLDEAQLAQAEGYLEYIEGLVVPE
;
A
#
# COMPACT_ATOMS: atom_id res chain seq x y z
N MET A 1 -34.19 -7.41 -14.07
CA MET A 1 -33.56 -7.52 -12.72
C MET A 1 -32.91 -8.87 -12.40
N GLY A 2 -33.08 -9.95 -13.19
CA GLY A 2 -32.57 -11.28 -12.82
C GLY A 2 -31.11 -11.62 -13.17
N ARG A 3 -30.48 -10.94 -14.15
CA ARG A 3 -29.11 -11.30 -14.60
C ARG A 3 -28.02 -10.91 -13.60
N ALA A 4 -28.01 -9.65 -13.14
CA ALA A 4 -27.02 -9.16 -12.18
C ALA A 4 -27.06 -9.89 -10.83
N ARG A 5 -28.25 -10.33 -10.40
CA ARG A 5 -28.41 -11.16 -9.19
C ARG A 5 -27.77 -12.54 -9.36
N ARG A 6 -28.00 -13.20 -10.50
CA ARG A 6 -27.39 -14.50 -10.82
C ARG A 6 -25.87 -14.43 -10.97
N GLU A 7 -25.37 -13.34 -11.52
CA GLU A 7 -23.92 -13.10 -11.64
C GLU A 7 -23.28 -12.90 -10.27
N ARG A 8 -23.92 -12.12 -9.38
CA ARG A 8 -23.49 -11.97 -7.99
C ARG A 8 -23.52 -13.29 -7.23
N GLU A 9 -24.57 -14.10 -7.41
CA GLU A 9 -24.68 -15.42 -6.79
C GLU A 9 -23.54 -16.34 -7.25
N ARG A 10 -23.18 -16.35 -8.55
CA ARG A 10 -22.03 -17.12 -9.07
C ARG A 10 -20.69 -16.65 -8.51
N VAL A 11 -20.49 -15.34 -8.38
CA VAL A 11 -19.25 -14.80 -7.78
C VAL A 11 -19.14 -15.23 -6.31
N LEU A 12 -20.23 -15.18 -5.56
CA LEU A 12 -20.24 -15.63 -4.17
C LEU A 12 -20.00 -17.14 -4.04
N GLU A 13 -20.54 -17.92 -4.96
CA GLU A 13 -20.30 -19.37 -5.05
C GLU A 13 -18.82 -19.66 -5.31
N HIS A 14 -18.20 -19.02 -6.30
CA HIS A 14 -16.76 -19.15 -6.57
C HIS A 14 -15.87 -18.69 -5.41
N LEU A 15 -16.22 -17.59 -4.73
CA LEU A 15 -15.47 -17.15 -3.55
C LEU A 15 -15.59 -18.14 -2.39
N THR A 16 -16.72 -18.83 -2.29
CA THR A 16 -16.93 -19.88 -1.30
C THR A 16 -16.10 -21.12 -1.65
N GLU A 17 -16.10 -21.54 -2.92
CA GLU A 17 -15.24 -22.62 -3.40
C GLU A 17 -13.75 -22.33 -3.15
N LEU A 18 -13.29 -21.12 -3.45
CA LEU A 18 -11.92 -20.68 -3.20
C LEU A 18 -11.55 -20.65 -1.71
N ARG A 19 -12.51 -20.37 -0.83
CA ARG A 19 -12.32 -20.38 0.63
C ARG A 19 -12.19 -21.80 1.18
N GLU A 20 -12.89 -22.75 0.59
CA GLU A 20 -12.84 -24.17 0.98
C GLU A 20 -11.61 -24.89 0.41
N LEU A 21 -10.94 -24.30 -0.59
CA LEU A 21 -9.62 -24.78 -0.98
C LEU A 21 -8.65 -24.63 0.20
N PRO A 22 -7.93 -25.70 0.58
CA PRO A 22 -6.92 -25.62 1.62
C PRO A 22 -5.74 -24.80 1.11
N LEU A 23 -5.84 -23.48 1.21
CA LEU A 23 -4.70 -22.58 1.28
C LEU A 23 -3.83 -23.13 2.42
N GLY A 24 -2.57 -23.44 2.12
CA GLY A 24 -1.66 -24.24 2.95
C GLY A 24 -1.93 -24.20 4.45
N GLY A 25 -1.90 -25.38 5.08
CA GLY A 25 -2.34 -25.60 6.46
C GLY A 25 -1.85 -24.53 7.45
N ALA A 26 -2.60 -24.38 8.54
CA ALA A 26 -2.27 -23.40 9.57
C ALA A 26 -0.78 -23.50 9.97
N PRO A 27 -0.12 -22.36 10.25
CA PRO A 27 1.30 -22.36 10.60
C PRO A 27 1.60 -23.37 11.70
N GLU A 28 2.77 -23.99 11.66
CA GLU A 28 3.15 -25.05 12.60
C GLU A 28 2.90 -24.60 14.05
N PRO A 29 2.31 -25.44 14.92
CA PRO A 29 1.97 -25.05 16.30
C PRO A 29 3.18 -24.52 17.08
N ALA A 30 4.37 -25.08 16.86
CA ALA A 30 5.62 -24.63 17.48
C ALA A 30 5.99 -23.20 17.02
N PHE A 31 5.86 -22.90 15.74
CA PHE A 31 6.07 -21.57 15.19
C PHE A 31 5.09 -20.56 15.79
N ARG A 32 3.80 -20.91 15.89
CA ARG A 32 2.78 -20.03 16.50
C ARG A 32 3.04 -19.77 17.97
N ALA A 33 3.47 -20.79 18.72
CA ALA A 33 3.81 -20.65 20.13
C ALA A 33 5.04 -19.76 20.32
N ARG A 34 6.08 -19.93 19.49
CA ARG A 34 7.28 -19.09 19.48
C ARG A 34 6.91 -17.64 19.17
N LEU A 35 6.21 -17.39 18.07
CA LEU A 35 5.78 -16.05 17.68
C LEU A 35 4.92 -15.37 18.74
N ARG A 36 3.99 -16.10 19.37
CA ARG A 36 3.18 -15.54 20.47
C ARG A 36 4.05 -15.18 21.67
N ALA A 37 5.01 -16.03 22.06
CA ALA A 37 5.91 -15.74 23.15
C ALA A 37 6.81 -14.53 22.85
N GLU A 38 7.27 -14.42 21.60
CA GLU A 38 8.11 -13.34 21.09
C GLU A 38 7.36 -11.99 21.08
N LEU A 39 6.09 -11.99 20.66
CA LEU A 39 5.22 -10.82 20.69
C LEU A 39 4.85 -10.40 22.13
N LEU A 40 4.61 -11.36 23.02
CA LEU A 40 4.27 -11.07 24.42
C LEU A 40 5.48 -10.64 25.25
N SER A 41 6.68 -11.06 24.87
CA SER A 41 7.93 -10.61 25.50
C SER A 41 8.46 -9.30 24.91
N GLY A 42 7.81 -8.78 23.86
CA GLY A 42 8.20 -7.54 23.18
C GLY A 42 9.52 -7.64 22.42
N GLY A 43 10.03 -8.86 22.21
CA GLY A 43 11.35 -9.11 21.63
C GLY A 43 11.23 -9.65 20.21
N LEU A 44 10.85 -8.83 19.24
CA LEU A 44 11.18 -9.13 17.85
C LEU A 44 12.68 -8.85 17.68
N ASP A 45 13.50 -9.85 17.98
CA ASP A 45 14.90 -9.85 17.57
C ASP A 45 14.93 -10.20 16.07
N PRO A 46 15.45 -9.33 15.19
CA PRO A 46 15.61 -9.68 13.79
C PRO A 46 16.70 -10.76 13.68
N ASP A 47 16.28 -11.97 13.29
CA ASP A 47 17.19 -13.06 12.93
C ASP A 47 18.12 -12.59 11.80
N PRO A 48 19.45 -12.61 11.97
CA PRO A 48 20.36 -12.27 10.90
C PRO A 48 20.64 -13.54 10.09
N GLY A 49 20.10 -13.61 8.88
CA GLY A 49 20.71 -14.40 7.82
C GLY A 49 19.82 -15.48 7.21
N LEU A 50 19.31 -15.16 6.03
CA LEU A 50 19.22 -16.14 4.96
C LEU A 50 20.25 -15.72 3.91
N ASP A 51 21.39 -16.41 3.90
CA ASP A 51 22.22 -16.63 2.70
C ASP A 51 23.03 -17.93 2.88
N PRO A 52 23.39 -18.62 1.78
CA PRO A 52 23.54 -20.08 1.75
C PRO A 52 24.98 -20.59 1.86
N ALA A 53 25.09 -21.85 2.32
CA ALA A 53 26.17 -22.82 2.13
C ALA A 53 27.57 -22.54 2.74
N GLU A 54 27.92 -23.26 3.81
CA GLU A 54 28.92 -24.35 3.84
C GLU A 54 29.21 -24.79 5.30
N GLU A 55 29.06 -26.09 5.57
CA GLU A 55 29.58 -26.81 6.74
C GLU A 55 31.03 -27.27 6.45
N PRO A 56 31.78 -27.93 7.37
CA PRO A 56 31.83 -27.85 8.84
C PRO A 56 33.29 -27.85 9.40
N ALA A 57 33.51 -27.39 10.64
CA ALA A 57 34.58 -27.93 11.50
C ALA A 57 34.42 -27.52 12.98
N ARG A 58 34.30 -28.53 13.86
CA ARG A 58 34.55 -28.47 15.32
C ARG A 58 35.95 -29.06 15.60
N PRO A 59 36.47 -29.23 16.84
CA PRO A 59 36.18 -28.62 18.16
C PRO A 59 37.45 -28.18 18.96
N ALA A 60 37.32 -27.39 20.05
CA ALA A 60 38.20 -27.51 21.24
C ALA A 60 37.70 -26.76 22.51
N ARG A 61 37.18 -27.54 23.46
CA ARG A 61 37.46 -27.62 24.92
C ARG A 61 37.61 -26.34 25.80
N HIS A 62 36.67 -26.24 26.75
CA HIS A 62 36.77 -25.96 28.20
C HIS A 62 37.69 -24.86 28.75
N THR A 63 37.14 -23.94 29.58
CA THR A 63 37.16 -24.04 31.06
C THR A 63 36.44 -22.86 31.73
N HIS A 64 35.91 -23.15 32.93
CA HIS A 64 35.09 -22.27 33.76
C HIS A 64 35.78 -20.98 34.23
N ARG A 65 35.00 -19.88 34.29
CA ARG A 65 34.95 -18.97 35.45
C ARG A 65 33.68 -18.12 35.42
N ARG A 66 32.82 -18.32 36.41
CA ARG A 66 31.79 -17.35 36.90
C ARG A 66 32.22 -16.95 38.31
N PRO A 67 31.62 -15.91 38.93
CA PRO A 67 31.10 -14.66 38.37
C PRO A 67 31.55 -13.45 39.23
N THR A 68 31.69 -12.24 38.68
CA THR A 68 31.58 -11.04 39.53
C THR A 68 30.80 -9.93 38.84
N ARG A 69 29.93 -9.36 39.66
CA ARG A 69 28.88 -8.40 39.38
C ARG A 69 29.49 -7.01 39.30
N ARG A 70 29.34 -6.30 38.18
CA ARG A 70 29.27 -4.83 38.18
C ARG A 70 28.48 -4.34 36.98
N ARG A 71 27.29 -3.81 37.29
CA ARG A 71 26.45 -3.03 36.40
C ARG A 71 27.22 -1.76 36.02
N ARG A 72 27.21 -1.41 34.73
CA ARG A 72 26.59 -0.15 34.28
C ARG A 72 26.32 -0.20 32.76
N PRO A 73 25.22 0.44 32.32
CA PRO A 73 24.61 0.22 31.02
C PRO A 73 25.19 1.21 30.02
N LEU A 74 26.01 0.73 29.09
CA LEU A 74 26.52 1.54 27.97
C LEU A 74 26.17 0.93 26.60
N LEU A 75 25.20 0.00 26.58
CA LEU A 75 24.68 -0.63 25.36
C LEU A 75 23.25 -0.16 25.01
N SER A 76 22.61 0.66 25.86
CA SER A 76 21.22 1.09 25.66
C SER A 76 21.04 2.25 24.69
N GLN A 77 22.12 2.93 24.27
CA GLN A 77 22.03 4.07 23.34
C GLN A 77 22.27 3.72 21.86
N LEU A 78 22.84 2.55 21.55
CA LEU A 78 22.92 2.08 20.15
C LEU A 78 21.65 1.33 19.70
N ALA A 79 20.95 0.66 20.61
CA ALA A 79 19.73 -0.09 20.30
C ALA A 79 18.53 0.81 19.93
N THR A 80 18.54 2.07 20.34
CA THR A 80 17.43 3.02 20.09
C THR A 80 17.48 3.68 18.71
N PHE A 81 18.63 3.69 18.03
CA PHE A 81 18.74 4.27 16.67
C PHE A 81 18.35 3.27 15.55
N GLY A 82 18.55 1.96 15.75
CA GLY A 82 18.19 0.94 14.75
C GLY A 82 16.68 0.71 14.61
N LEU A 83 15.94 0.83 15.71
CA LEU A 83 14.48 0.61 15.76
C LEU A 83 13.70 1.65 14.93
N ALA A 84 14.17 2.90 14.92
CA ALA A 84 13.58 3.96 14.10
C ALA A 84 13.85 3.74 12.60
N ALA A 85 15.05 3.27 12.22
CA ALA A 85 15.42 3.04 10.83
C ALA A 85 14.65 1.86 10.20
N GLY A 86 14.41 0.77 10.95
CA GLY A 86 13.62 -0.38 10.47
C GLY A 86 12.14 -0.08 10.26
N MET A 87 11.52 0.67 11.20
CA MET A 87 10.17 1.21 11.00
C MET A 87 10.10 2.18 9.81
N MET A 88 11.12 3.03 9.63
CA MET A 88 11.21 3.93 8.48
C MET A 88 11.40 3.19 7.16
N ALA A 89 12.22 2.14 7.11
CA ALA A 89 12.46 1.36 5.89
C ALA A 89 11.21 0.57 5.45
N GLY A 90 10.50 -0.06 6.39
CA GLY A 90 9.22 -0.72 6.11
C GLY A 90 8.13 0.27 5.69
N ALA A 91 8.10 1.46 6.29
CA ALA A 91 7.20 2.54 5.89
C ALA A 91 7.51 3.06 4.48
N PHE A 92 8.79 3.18 4.12
CA PHE A 92 9.22 3.66 2.80
C PHE A 92 8.90 2.66 1.69
N ALA A 93 9.18 1.36 1.90
CA ALA A 93 8.80 0.30 0.96
C ALA A 93 7.28 0.19 0.79
N THR A 94 6.52 0.36 1.88
CA THR A 94 5.05 0.39 1.81
C THR A 94 4.57 1.61 1.03
N TYR A 95 5.19 2.78 1.23
CA TYR A 95 4.79 4.01 0.54
C TYR A 95 5.04 3.95 -0.97
N GLN A 96 6.16 3.36 -1.39
CA GLN A 96 6.49 3.19 -2.81
C GLN A 96 5.77 2.02 -3.48
N SER A 97 5.14 1.13 -2.71
CA SER A 97 4.48 -0.03 -3.29
C SER A 97 3.39 0.37 -4.29
N VAL A 98 3.33 -0.39 -5.39
CA VAL A 98 2.37 -0.23 -6.49
C VAL A 98 1.46 -1.47 -6.55
N PRO A 99 0.32 -1.42 -7.25
CA PRO A 99 -0.53 -2.58 -7.44
C PRO A 99 0.27 -3.80 -7.91
N GLY A 100 0.08 -4.95 -7.24
CA GLY A 100 0.85 -6.17 -7.49
C GLY A 100 1.92 -6.46 -6.43
N ASP A 101 2.42 -5.43 -5.74
CA ASP A 101 3.38 -5.61 -4.66
C ASP A 101 2.76 -6.21 -3.39
N SER A 102 3.53 -7.03 -2.68
CA SER A 102 3.12 -7.67 -1.42
C SER A 102 2.66 -6.67 -0.34
N LEU A 103 3.26 -5.46 -0.31
CA LEU A 103 2.95 -4.43 0.68
C LEU A 103 1.87 -3.44 0.21
N TYR A 104 1.41 -3.53 -1.03
CA TYR A 104 0.40 -2.61 -1.56
C TYR A 104 -0.95 -2.66 -0.82
N PRO A 105 -1.47 -3.82 -0.38
CA PRO A 105 -2.67 -3.86 0.45
C PRO A 105 -2.52 -3.06 1.75
N LEU A 106 -1.32 -3.03 2.34
CA LEU A 106 -1.03 -2.25 3.54
C LEU A 106 -1.03 -0.74 3.24
N LYS A 107 -0.46 -0.31 2.10
CA LYS A 107 -0.54 1.08 1.62
C LYS A 107 -2.00 1.52 1.49
N ARG A 108 -2.83 0.73 0.79
CA ARG A 108 -4.26 1.02 0.63
C ARG A 108 -5.02 1.09 1.95
N ALA A 109 -4.73 0.19 2.90
CA ALA A 109 -5.35 0.19 4.22
C ALA A 109 -4.98 1.45 5.02
N ALA A 110 -3.73 1.88 4.97
CA ALA A 110 -3.26 3.10 5.62
C ALA A 110 -3.95 4.34 5.04
N GLU A 111 -3.98 4.49 3.71
CA GLU A 111 -4.67 5.60 3.04
C GLU A 111 -6.17 5.66 3.36
N THR A 112 -6.84 4.50 3.30
CA THR A 112 -8.27 4.39 3.65
C THR A 112 -8.52 4.80 5.11
N THR A 113 -7.63 4.42 6.01
CA THR A 113 -7.72 4.80 7.43
C THR A 113 -7.57 6.31 7.60
N LEU A 114 -6.61 6.93 6.90
CA LEU A 114 -6.44 8.38 6.92
C LEU A 114 -7.69 9.11 6.42
N VAL A 115 -8.32 8.64 5.34
CA VAL A 115 -9.59 9.21 4.86
C VAL A 115 -10.68 9.07 5.92
N ARG A 116 -10.84 7.90 6.54
CA ARG A 116 -11.87 7.63 7.57
C ARG A 116 -11.69 8.43 8.86
N LEU A 117 -10.45 8.65 9.29
CA LEU A 117 -10.13 9.41 10.49
C LEU A 117 -10.24 10.93 10.30
N SER A 118 -10.35 11.40 9.05
CA SER A 118 -10.62 12.80 8.76
C SER A 118 -11.91 13.27 9.43
N THR A 119 -11.82 14.40 10.12
CA THR A 119 -12.91 14.91 10.96
C THR A 119 -13.93 15.73 10.18
N ASP A 120 -13.52 16.33 9.06
CA ASP A 120 -14.37 17.16 8.22
C ASP A 120 -14.29 16.78 6.72
N ASP A 121 -15.28 17.22 5.94
CA ASP A 121 -15.39 16.90 4.52
C ASP A 121 -14.28 17.57 3.67
N ALA A 122 -13.72 18.71 4.09
CA ALA A 122 -12.62 19.34 3.37
C ALA A 122 -11.31 18.54 3.52
N GLU A 123 -11.05 17.98 4.70
CA GLU A 123 -9.94 17.09 5.00
C GLU A 123 -10.10 15.75 4.28
N ARG A 124 -11.30 15.16 4.31
CA ARG A 124 -11.62 13.95 3.52
C ARG A 124 -11.41 14.19 2.03
N GLY A 125 -11.94 15.31 1.51
CA GLY A 125 -11.79 15.69 0.11
C GLY A 125 -10.33 15.81 -0.29
N ARG A 126 -9.51 16.50 0.52
CA ARG A 126 -8.07 16.63 0.28
C ARG A 126 -7.33 15.28 0.30
N ARG A 127 -7.68 14.36 1.20
CA ARG A 127 -7.06 13.02 1.26
C ARG A 127 -7.44 12.15 0.07
N GLU A 128 -8.67 12.24 -0.42
CA GLU A 128 -9.13 11.55 -1.63
C GLU A 128 -8.40 12.09 -2.87
N LEU A 129 -8.22 13.41 -2.99
CA LEU A 129 -7.41 14.00 -4.06
C LEU A 129 -5.94 13.56 -3.97
N ALA A 130 -5.36 13.49 -2.77
CA ALA A 130 -4.02 12.95 -2.59
C ALA A 130 -3.92 11.47 -3.00
N SER A 131 -4.94 10.66 -2.71
CA SER A 131 -4.98 9.26 -3.18
C SER A 131 -5.04 9.19 -4.71
N ALA A 132 -5.80 10.08 -5.37
CA ALA A 132 -5.82 10.18 -6.83
C ALA A 132 -4.45 10.56 -7.44
N GLU A 133 -3.72 11.48 -6.80
CA GLU A 133 -2.34 11.79 -7.21
C GLU A 133 -1.44 10.56 -7.09
N SER A 134 -1.50 9.84 -5.96
CA SER A 134 -0.76 8.58 -5.76
C SER A 134 -1.13 7.52 -6.82
N ARG A 135 -2.41 7.42 -7.20
CA ARG A 135 -2.83 6.47 -8.26
C ARG A 135 -2.23 6.83 -9.62
N ALA A 136 -2.09 8.11 -9.95
CA ALA A 136 -1.40 8.50 -11.18
C ALA A 136 0.06 8.06 -11.16
N GLU A 137 0.78 8.27 -10.06
CA GLU A 137 2.17 7.81 -9.90
C GLU A 137 2.30 6.28 -10.01
N GLU A 138 1.34 5.55 -9.46
CA GLU A 138 1.27 4.10 -9.58
C GLU A 138 1.01 3.65 -11.02
N VAL A 139 0.11 4.32 -11.76
CA VAL A 139 -0.08 4.08 -13.19
C VAL A 139 1.25 4.29 -13.91
N ALA A 140 1.94 5.42 -13.67
CA ALA A 140 3.25 5.71 -14.27
C ALA A 140 4.26 4.56 -14.06
N SER A 141 4.25 3.97 -12.87
CA SER A 141 5.18 2.91 -12.47
C SER A 141 4.84 1.55 -13.10
N LEU A 142 3.56 1.29 -13.37
CA LEU A 142 3.08 0.09 -14.06
C LEU A 142 3.30 0.17 -15.58
N LEU A 143 3.38 1.38 -16.14
CA LEU A 143 3.68 1.60 -17.55
C LEU A 143 5.14 1.21 -17.83
N GLY A 144 5.34 0.05 -18.45
CA GLY A 144 6.66 -0.51 -18.74
C GLY A 144 6.71 -2.04 -18.62
N SER A 145 5.71 -2.64 -17.97
CA SER A 145 5.59 -4.09 -17.79
C SER A 145 4.44 -4.65 -18.64
N ALA A 146 4.74 -5.57 -19.56
CA ALA A 146 3.74 -6.15 -20.47
C ALA A 146 2.63 -6.95 -19.75
N ASN A 147 2.85 -7.38 -18.51
CA ASN A 147 1.89 -8.18 -17.73
C ASN A 147 0.96 -7.34 -16.84
N ASP A 148 1.16 -6.02 -16.75
CA ASP A 148 0.49 -5.18 -15.75
C ASP A 148 -0.77 -4.49 -16.31
N GLY A 149 -1.17 -4.76 -17.55
CA GLY A 149 -2.33 -4.15 -18.21
C GLY A 149 -3.62 -4.14 -17.36
N PRO A 150 -4.04 -5.27 -16.76
CA PRO A 150 -5.21 -5.29 -15.87
C PRO A 150 -5.04 -4.42 -14.60
N LEU A 151 -3.82 -4.28 -14.10
CA LEU A 151 -3.50 -3.42 -12.95
C LEU A 151 -3.56 -1.95 -13.35
N VAL A 152 -3.08 -1.58 -14.54
CA VAL A 152 -3.19 -0.22 -15.09
C VAL A 152 -4.65 0.21 -15.18
N SER A 153 -5.52 -0.59 -15.82
CA SER A 153 -6.95 -0.25 -15.97
C SER A 153 -7.65 -0.09 -14.62
N LYS A 154 -7.36 -0.98 -13.66
CA LYS A 154 -7.90 -0.89 -12.30
C LYS A 154 -7.41 0.38 -11.59
N THR A 155 -6.14 0.73 -11.75
CA THR A 155 -5.54 1.89 -11.06
C THR A 155 -6.01 3.21 -11.64
N LEU A 156 -6.21 3.29 -12.97
CA LEU A 156 -6.89 4.40 -13.62
C LEU A 156 -8.32 4.59 -13.09
N LYS A 157 -9.02 3.48 -12.82
CA LYS A 157 -10.37 3.53 -12.25
C LYS A 157 -10.37 4.05 -10.81
N ASP A 158 -9.47 3.51 -9.98
CA ASP A 158 -9.30 3.95 -8.60
C ASP A 158 -8.91 5.45 -8.53
N MET A 159 -8.10 5.92 -9.48
CA MET A 159 -7.72 7.33 -9.63
C MET A 159 -8.94 8.20 -9.91
N GLU A 160 -9.77 7.81 -10.88
CA GLU A 160 -10.99 8.52 -11.23
C GLU A 160 -11.98 8.57 -10.06
N GLU A 161 -12.23 7.43 -9.40
CA GLU A 161 -13.15 7.33 -8.27
C GLU A 161 -12.70 8.22 -7.10
N SER A 162 -11.41 8.19 -6.76
CA SER A 162 -10.83 9.04 -5.70
C SER A 162 -10.91 10.52 -6.08
N THR A 163 -10.70 10.85 -7.36
CA THR A 163 -10.82 12.22 -7.87
C THR A 163 -12.25 12.75 -7.73
N ARG A 164 -13.24 12.01 -8.23
CA ARG A 164 -14.67 12.38 -8.13
C ARG A 164 -15.12 12.49 -6.68
N SER A 165 -14.72 11.53 -5.85
CA SER A 165 -14.98 11.52 -4.40
C SER A 165 -14.40 12.77 -3.71
N GLY A 166 -13.16 13.11 -4.04
CA GLY A 166 -12.43 14.25 -3.48
C GLY A 166 -13.03 15.58 -3.87
N ILE A 167 -13.31 15.78 -5.17
CA ILE A 167 -13.96 17.00 -5.70
C ILE A 167 -15.32 17.19 -5.05
N SER A 168 -16.20 16.17 -5.06
CA SER A 168 -17.54 16.28 -4.51
C SER A 168 -17.55 16.67 -3.02
N LYS A 169 -16.60 16.16 -2.23
CA LYS A 169 -16.46 16.54 -0.82
C LYS A 169 -15.92 17.96 -0.66
N LEU A 170 -14.90 18.31 -1.45
CA LEU A 170 -14.25 19.61 -1.35
C LEU A 170 -15.15 20.75 -1.87
N GLU A 171 -15.97 20.52 -2.89
CA GLU A 171 -16.97 21.48 -3.36
C GLU A 171 -18.03 21.77 -2.31
N ARG A 172 -18.50 20.73 -1.59
CA ARG A 172 -19.48 20.90 -0.51
C ARG A 172 -18.89 21.64 0.69
N ALA A 173 -17.65 21.35 1.05
CA ALA A 173 -17.00 21.92 2.23
C ALA A 173 -16.37 23.30 1.97
N GLU A 174 -15.81 23.52 0.78
CA GLU A 174 -15.14 24.75 0.36
C GLU A 174 -15.57 25.16 -1.07
N PRO A 175 -16.80 25.70 -1.24
CA PRO A 175 -17.26 26.16 -2.54
C PRO A 175 -16.29 27.17 -3.15
N ARG A 176 -16.02 27.05 -4.46
CA ARG A 176 -15.10 27.91 -5.23
C ARG A 176 -13.64 27.90 -4.75
N SER A 177 -13.22 26.86 -4.01
CA SER A 177 -11.82 26.69 -3.61
C SER A 177 -10.90 26.57 -4.83
N PRO A 178 -9.79 27.34 -4.90
CA PRO A 178 -8.82 27.22 -6.00
C PRO A 178 -8.07 25.88 -5.98
N LYS A 179 -8.19 25.10 -4.89
CA LYS A 179 -7.56 23.80 -4.72
C LYS A 179 -7.98 22.79 -5.78
N ILE A 180 -9.25 22.77 -6.18
CA ILE A 180 -9.76 21.86 -7.23
C ILE A 180 -9.09 22.18 -8.57
N LYS A 181 -9.04 23.46 -8.95
CA LYS A 181 -8.37 23.90 -10.19
C LYS A 181 -6.87 23.60 -10.16
N LYS A 182 -6.21 23.75 -9.01
CA LYS A 182 -4.79 23.42 -8.84
C LYS A 182 -4.55 21.92 -8.97
N PHE A 183 -5.37 21.10 -8.32
CA PHE A 183 -5.34 19.65 -8.44
C PHE A 183 -5.53 19.22 -9.90
N ALA A 184 -6.58 19.70 -10.57
CA ALA A 184 -6.89 19.31 -11.95
C ALA A 184 -5.73 19.63 -12.92
N ARG A 185 -5.07 20.78 -12.77
CA ARG A 185 -3.85 21.09 -13.55
C ARG A 185 -2.72 20.10 -13.27
N LYS A 186 -2.36 19.91 -12.00
CA LYS A 186 -1.28 18.98 -11.60
C LYS A 186 -1.56 17.56 -12.11
N GLN A 187 -2.81 17.13 -12.01
CA GLN A 187 -3.25 15.80 -12.38
C GLN A 187 -3.23 15.61 -13.91
N LYS A 188 -3.64 16.62 -14.68
CA LYS A 188 -3.46 16.65 -16.14
C LYS A 188 -1.99 16.54 -16.52
N ASP A 189 -1.12 17.32 -15.87
CA ASP A 189 0.32 17.30 -16.14
C ASP A 189 0.94 15.92 -15.86
N ALA A 190 0.43 15.20 -14.85
CA ALA A 190 0.84 13.84 -14.55
C ALA A 190 0.33 12.83 -15.60
N VAL A 191 -0.96 12.85 -15.94
CA VAL A 191 -1.61 11.80 -16.75
C VAL A 191 -1.38 11.98 -18.26
N ALA A 192 -1.32 13.21 -18.77
CA ALA A 192 -1.23 13.45 -20.22
C ALA A 192 -0.03 12.78 -20.93
N PRO A 193 1.19 12.74 -20.33
CA PRO A 193 2.32 12.02 -20.93
C PRO A 193 2.12 10.50 -21.04
N MET A 194 1.25 9.92 -20.19
CA MET A 194 1.03 8.47 -20.12
C MET A 194 0.22 7.95 -21.30
N LEU A 195 -0.61 8.79 -21.93
CA LEU A 195 -1.56 8.41 -22.98
C LEU A 195 -0.89 7.63 -24.14
N GLN A 196 0.36 7.97 -24.46
CA GLN A 196 1.10 7.34 -25.55
C GLN A 196 1.51 5.88 -25.27
N GLN A 197 1.43 5.45 -24.02
CA GLN A 197 1.84 4.12 -23.55
C GLN A 197 0.65 3.23 -23.21
N LEU A 198 -0.58 3.76 -23.27
CA LEU A 198 -1.80 3.04 -22.92
C LEU A 198 -2.30 2.21 -24.09
N ASP A 199 -2.90 1.05 -23.80
CA ASP A 199 -3.69 0.33 -24.78
C ASP A 199 -5.01 1.07 -25.11
N GLU A 200 -5.76 0.59 -26.12
CA GLU A 200 -6.98 1.26 -26.59
C GLU A 200 -8.03 1.47 -25.49
N ALA A 201 -8.20 0.48 -24.60
CA ALA A 201 -9.21 0.55 -23.53
C ALA A 201 -8.76 1.50 -22.41
N GLN A 202 -7.49 1.43 -22.02
CA GLN A 202 -6.89 2.31 -21.03
C GLN A 202 -6.83 3.75 -21.53
N LEU A 203 -6.54 3.96 -22.82
CA LEU A 203 -6.51 5.28 -23.45
C LEU A 203 -7.90 5.93 -23.38
N ALA A 204 -8.95 5.23 -23.78
CA ALA A 204 -10.32 5.75 -23.71
C ALA A 204 -10.72 6.11 -22.26
N GLN A 205 -10.29 5.33 -21.28
CA GLN A 205 -10.52 5.62 -19.87
C GLN A 205 -9.76 6.89 -19.42
N ALA A 206 -8.49 7.00 -19.77
CA ALA A 206 -7.65 8.15 -19.41
C ALA A 206 -8.12 9.44 -20.10
N GLU A 207 -8.56 9.37 -21.35
CA GLU A 207 -9.12 10.51 -22.08
C GLU A 207 -10.43 11.00 -21.45
N GLY A 208 -11.37 10.10 -21.13
CA GLY A 208 -12.59 10.48 -20.42
C GLY A 208 -12.32 11.08 -19.04
N TYR A 209 -11.27 10.61 -18.36
CA TYR A 209 -10.80 11.21 -17.12
C TYR A 209 -10.24 12.62 -17.31
N LEU A 210 -9.39 12.82 -18.34
CA LEU A 210 -8.82 14.13 -18.67
C LEU A 210 -9.90 15.13 -19.04
N GLU A 211 -10.89 14.73 -19.84
CA GLU A 211 -12.07 15.55 -20.18
C GLU A 211 -12.81 16.00 -18.91
N TYR A 212 -13.04 15.07 -17.97
CA TYR A 212 -13.69 15.39 -16.71
C TYR A 212 -12.91 16.44 -15.89
N ILE A 213 -11.59 16.27 -15.71
CA ILE A 213 -10.80 17.22 -14.90
C ILE A 213 -10.58 18.55 -15.62
N GLU A 214 -10.54 18.57 -16.96
CA GLU A 214 -10.47 19.80 -17.74
C GLU A 214 -11.73 20.65 -17.56
N GLY A 215 -12.90 20.02 -17.50
CA GLY A 215 -14.17 20.68 -17.20
C GLY A 215 -14.17 21.44 -15.87
N LEU A 216 -13.29 21.08 -14.92
CA LEU A 216 -13.14 21.76 -13.63
C LEU A 216 -12.26 23.02 -13.69
N VAL A 217 -11.43 23.15 -14.73
CA VAL A 217 -10.46 24.24 -14.88
C VAL A 217 -11.05 25.40 -15.68
N VAL A 218 -11.96 25.12 -16.62
CA VAL A 218 -12.61 26.13 -17.47
C VAL A 218 -13.34 27.16 -16.58
N PRO A 219 -13.16 28.48 -16.80
CA PRO A 219 -13.90 29.49 -16.07
C PRO A 219 -15.39 29.44 -16.44
N GLU A 220 -16.26 29.65 -15.44
CA GLU A 220 -17.62 30.16 -15.70
C GLU A 220 -17.53 31.56 -16.32
#